data_AF-A0A0F9ENZ7-F1
#
_entry.id   AF-A0A0F9ENZ7-F1
#
_cell.length_a   1.000
_cell.length_b   1.000
_cell.length_c   1.000
_cell.angle_alpha   90.00
_cell.angle_beta   90.00
_cell.angle_gamma   90.00
#
_symmetry.space_group_name_H-M   'P 1'
#
loop_
_entity.id
_entity.type
_entity.pdbx_description
1 polymer ?
#
loop_
_entity_poly.entity_id
_entity_poly.type
_entity_poly.pdbx_seq_one_letter_code
_entity_poly.pdbx_strand_id
1 'polypeptide(L)'
;MLSDTRKRGQQLRERAPRPVARERSTVGELTPIRGGGFIGLATKSGAFVPADIFEQFAGKQSQQLAQTQDFQGLQGIVEPLYDPANLAQHMEANTYHARAVKTKAQDVAGQGWELVPTVDKPDEEQREALFQFFDSLEEDISQVLIQAMTDRESIGWLSIELVRKDKDPDGSIVFIRNIPAHTMRAHKDGQKYVQVRGVRKVWFKGAGQTTIDVHKETGLVFKAGELDAEDRANEVLWNN
;
A
#
# COMPACT_ATOMS: atom_id res chain seq x y z
N MET A 1 -4.29 5.18 -49.88
CA MET A 1 -3.61 3.88 -49.95
C MET A 1 -4.05 3.04 -48.76
N LEU A 2 -5.10 2.24 -48.90
CA LEU A 2 -5.63 1.38 -47.83
C LEU A 2 -6.27 0.17 -48.52
N SER A 3 -5.45 -0.82 -48.85
CA SER A 3 -5.92 -2.11 -49.37
C SER A 3 -4.83 -3.15 -49.27
N ASP A 4 -4.74 -3.86 -48.13
CA ASP A 4 -4.61 -5.31 -48.15
C ASP A 4 -4.57 -5.89 -46.72
N THR A 5 -5.45 -6.85 -46.45
CA THR A 5 -5.32 -7.94 -45.43
C THR A 5 -6.64 -8.68 -45.17
N ARG A 6 -7.78 -8.25 -45.73
CA ARG A 6 -9.07 -9.00 -45.63
C ARG A 6 -9.21 -10.14 -46.65
N LYS A 7 -8.19 -10.99 -46.85
CA LYS A 7 -8.28 -12.17 -47.76
C LYS A 7 -7.76 -13.50 -47.19
N ARG A 8 -7.78 -13.71 -45.87
CA ARG A 8 -7.51 -15.03 -45.25
C ARG A 8 -8.58 -15.50 -44.25
N GLY A 9 -9.80 -15.00 -44.36
CA GLY A 9 -10.93 -15.38 -43.48
C GLY A 9 -12.04 -16.19 -44.16
N GLN A 10 -11.93 -16.48 -45.45
CA GLN A 10 -12.97 -17.15 -46.24
C GLN A 10 -12.36 -18.27 -47.09
N GLN A 11 -11.90 -19.33 -46.45
CA GLN A 11 -11.80 -20.67 -47.03
C GLN A 11 -11.72 -21.61 -45.83
N LEU A 12 -12.50 -22.71 -45.86
CA LEU A 12 -12.75 -23.67 -44.77
C LEU A 12 -13.96 -23.35 -43.87
N ARG A 13 -15.13 -23.11 -44.49
CA ARG A 13 -16.43 -23.43 -43.90
C ARG A 13 -17.18 -24.41 -44.80
N GLU A 14 -16.80 -25.68 -44.79
CA GLU A 14 -17.68 -26.76 -45.26
C GLU A 14 -17.55 -28.02 -44.38
N ARG A 15 -18.63 -28.26 -43.62
CA ARG A 15 -19.25 -29.54 -43.20
C ARG A 15 -18.35 -30.74 -42.82
N ALA A 16 -18.37 -31.08 -41.53
CA ALA A 16 -18.31 -32.47 -41.03
C ALA A 16 -19.02 -32.57 -39.65
N PRO A 17 -19.55 -33.74 -39.25
CA PRO A 17 -20.80 -33.89 -38.50
C PRO A 17 -20.65 -33.86 -36.96
N ARG A 18 -21.78 -33.63 -36.25
CA ARG A 18 -21.86 -33.66 -34.78
C ARG A 18 -21.58 -35.07 -34.26
N PRO A 19 -20.70 -35.26 -33.26
CA PRO A 19 -20.59 -36.54 -32.59
C PRO A 19 -21.65 -36.69 -31.49
N VAL A 20 -22.16 -37.91 -31.44
CA VAL A 20 -23.25 -38.45 -30.62
C VAL A 20 -22.79 -38.63 -29.18
N ALA A 21 -23.71 -38.47 -28.22
CA ALA A 21 -23.48 -38.78 -26.81
C ALA A 21 -23.10 -40.27 -26.63
N ARG A 22 -21.98 -40.56 -25.95
CA ARG A 22 -21.67 -41.89 -25.40
C ARG A 22 -21.00 -41.81 -24.03
N GLU A 23 -21.77 -42.31 -23.07
CA GLU A 23 -21.47 -43.12 -21.89
C GLU A 23 -20.25 -42.85 -21.00
N ARG A 24 -20.54 -42.77 -19.69
CA ARG A 24 -19.59 -42.93 -18.58
C ARG A 24 -18.99 -44.34 -18.63
N SER A 25 -17.67 -44.46 -18.74
CA SER A 25 -16.96 -45.72 -18.46
C SER A 25 -15.92 -45.52 -17.36
N THR A 26 -16.25 -46.10 -16.21
CA THR A 26 -15.40 -46.72 -15.18
C THR A 26 -13.89 -46.49 -15.19
N VAL A 27 -13.40 -46.14 -13.99
CA VAL A 27 -12.00 -46.24 -13.53
C VAL A 27 -11.41 -47.59 -13.96
N GLY A 28 -10.46 -47.55 -14.90
CA GLY A 28 -9.61 -48.69 -15.23
C GLY A 28 -8.38 -48.66 -14.34
N GLU A 29 -8.21 -49.67 -13.50
CA GLU A 29 -6.94 -49.94 -12.81
C GLU A 29 -5.83 -50.11 -13.84
N LEU A 30 -4.81 -49.26 -13.77
CA LEU A 30 -3.61 -49.37 -14.59
C LEU A 30 -2.60 -50.27 -13.87
N THR A 31 -2.49 -51.52 -14.32
CA THR A 31 -1.36 -52.39 -13.95
C THR A 31 -0.04 -51.81 -14.49
N PRO A 32 1.04 -51.77 -13.69
CA PRO A 32 2.30 -51.21 -14.15
C PRO A 32 3.02 -52.14 -15.13
N ILE A 33 3.34 -51.61 -16.32
CA ILE A 33 4.21 -52.26 -17.29
C ILE A 33 5.65 -52.13 -16.78
N ARG A 34 6.29 -53.27 -16.47
CA ARG A 34 7.72 -53.33 -16.13
C ARG A 34 8.57 -53.05 -17.38
N GLY A 35 8.99 -51.82 -17.53
CA GLY A 35 10.06 -51.35 -18.42
C GLY A 35 10.41 -49.93 -18.01
N GLY A 36 11.69 -49.64 -17.74
CA GLY A 36 12.16 -48.43 -17.03
C GLY A 36 11.74 -47.10 -17.64
N GLY A 37 10.51 -46.67 -17.34
CA GLY A 37 9.93 -45.40 -17.76
C GLY A 37 9.86 -44.42 -16.59
N PHE A 38 10.25 -43.17 -16.86
CA PHE A 38 10.17 -42.07 -15.91
C PHE A 38 8.71 -41.64 -15.74
N ILE A 39 8.16 -41.78 -14.53
CA ILE A 39 6.83 -41.26 -14.18
C ILE A 39 6.99 -39.78 -13.82
N GLY A 40 6.17 -38.91 -14.41
CA GLY A 40 6.20 -37.48 -14.14
C GLY A 40 4.90 -36.80 -14.55
N LEU A 41 4.70 -35.59 -14.07
CA LEU A 41 3.50 -34.78 -14.28
C LEU A 41 3.72 -33.82 -15.45
N ALA A 42 2.77 -33.81 -16.39
CA ALA A 42 2.72 -32.80 -17.45
C ALA A 42 1.98 -31.56 -16.93
N THR A 43 2.62 -30.41 -16.96
CA THR A 43 2.00 -29.14 -16.57
C THR A 43 1.08 -28.63 -17.68
N LYS A 44 0.17 -27.71 -17.34
CA LYS A 44 -0.72 -27.06 -18.32
C LYS A 44 0.02 -26.27 -19.41
N SER A 45 1.30 -25.92 -19.18
CA SER A 45 2.18 -25.29 -20.16
C SER A 45 2.92 -26.29 -21.06
N GLY A 46 2.68 -27.59 -20.91
CA GLY A 46 3.31 -28.64 -21.71
C GLY A 46 4.70 -29.05 -21.24
N ALA A 47 5.18 -28.55 -20.10
CA ALA A 47 6.44 -28.99 -19.51
C ALA A 47 6.25 -30.30 -18.74
N PHE A 48 7.23 -31.21 -18.83
CA PHE A 48 7.25 -32.45 -18.06
C PHE A 48 8.13 -32.28 -16.82
N VAL A 49 7.57 -32.58 -15.65
CA VAL A 49 8.29 -32.57 -14.37
C VAL A 49 8.36 -34.01 -13.84
N PRO A 50 9.55 -34.58 -13.67
CA PRO A 50 9.73 -35.88 -13.02
C PRO A 50 9.08 -35.93 -11.62
N ALA A 51 8.45 -37.05 -11.26
CA ALA A 51 7.68 -37.17 -10.02
C ALA A 51 8.55 -37.01 -8.76
N ASP A 52 9.81 -37.42 -8.81
CA ASP A 52 10.81 -37.26 -7.75
C ASP A 52 11.15 -35.79 -7.49
N ILE A 53 11.26 -34.97 -8.53
CA ILE A 53 11.41 -33.52 -8.39
C ILE A 53 10.13 -32.92 -7.81
N PHE A 54 8.96 -33.35 -8.28
CA PHE A 54 7.70 -32.85 -7.75
C PHE A 54 7.56 -33.12 -6.25
N GLU A 55 7.88 -34.32 -5.76
CA GLU A 55 7.84 -34.63 -4.32
C GLU A 55 8.81 -33.79 -3.49
N GLN A 56 9.95 -33.36 -4.03
CA GLN A 56 10.87 -32.45 -3.33
C GLN A 56 10.27 -31.05 -3.06
N PHE A 57 9.26 -30.65 -3.84
CA PHE A 57 8.58 -29.36 -3.72
C PHE A 57 7.14 -29.49 -3.19
N ALA A 58 6.50 -30.64 -3.39
CA ALA A 58 5.16 -30.94 -2.92
C ALA A 58 5.20 -31.31 -1.43
N GLY A 59 5.05 -30.31 -0.57
CA GLY A 59 4.94 -30.52 0.89
C GLY A 59 5.87 -29.67 1.73
N LYS A 60 6.74 -28.85 1.14
CA LYS A 60 7.49 -27.84 1.89
C LYS A 60 6.56 -26.68 2.25
N GLN A 61 5.88 -26.78 3.39
CA GLN A 61 5.40 -25.59 4.08
C GLN A 61 6.61 -24.73 4.48
N SER A 62 6.48 -23.42 4.28
CA SER A 62 7.53 -22.44 4.53
C SER A 62 8.16 -22.67 5.92
N GLN A 63 9.46 -22.90 5.98
CA GLN A 63 10.23 -22.89 7.23
C GLN A 63 10.64 -21.46 7.64
N GLN A 64 10.05 -20.45 7.00
CA GLN A 64 10.27 -19.07 7.38
C GLN A 64 9.98 -18.94 8.87
N LEU A 65 11.00 -18.49 9.61
CA LEU A 65 10.87 -18.18 11.02
C LEU A 65 9.61 -17.32 11.18
N ALA A 66 8.78 -17.63 12.17
CA ALA A 66 7.77 -16.67 12.61
C ALA A 66 8.51 -15.36 12.78
N GLN A 67 8.02 -14.29 12.13
CA GLN A 67 8.59 -12.96 12.25
C GLN A 67 8.59 -12.69 13.75
N THR A 68 9.74 -12.88 14.41
CA THR A 68 9.85 -12.72 15.85
C THR A 68 9.65 -11.23 16.05
N GLN A 69 8.42 -10.89 16.43
CA GLN A 69 8.04 -9.62 16.98
C GLN A 69 8.98 -9.40 18.15
N ASP A 70 9.95 -8.54 17.93
CA ASP A 70 10.12 -7.36 18.76
C ASP A 70 11.32 -6.56 18.24
N PHE A 71 11.10 -5.87 17.13
CA PHE A 71 11.83 -4.63 16.81
C PHE A 71 11.44 -3.57 17.84
N GLN A 72 11.85 -3.77 19.09
CA GLN A 72 11.66 -2.82 20.18
C GLN A 72 12.71 -1.73 20.03
N GLY A 73 12.43 -0.74 19.20
CA GLY A 73 13.19 0.51 19.23
C GLY A 73 13.07 1.18 20.61
N LEU A 74 13.98 2.10 20.90
CA LEU A 74 13.94 2.90 22.12
C LEU A 74 12.55 3.52 22.30
N GLN A 75 12.01 3.45 23.51
CA GLN A 75 10.70 4.04 23.87
C GLN A 75 9.52 3.50 23.06
N GLY A 76 9.56 2.24 22.59
CA GLY A 76 8.44 1.61 21.89
C GLY A 76 8.26 2.08 20.44
N ILE A 77 9.25 2.76 19.88
CA ILE A 77 9.31 3.10 18.46
C ILE A 77 9.52 1.81 17.66
N VAL A 78 8.76 1.61 16.58
CA VAL A 78 8.94 0.48 15.68
C VAL A 78 10.15 0.77 14.78
N GLU A 79 11.17 -0.06 14.87
CA GLU A 79 12.34 0.04 14.00
C GLU A 79 12.06 -0.64 12.65
N PRO A 80 12.26 0.05 11.52
CA PRO A 80 12.04 -0.54 10.20
C PRO A 80 13.11 -1.59 9.87
N LEU A 81 12.75 -2.59 9.07
CA LEU A 81 13.65 -3.67 8.65
C LEU A 81 14.87 -3.17 7.87
N TYR A 82 14.68 -2.07 7.13
CA TYR A 82 15.69 -1.42 6.32
C TYR A 82 15.79 0.04 6.72
N ASP A 83 16.99 0.62 6.58
CA ASP A 83 17.18 2.05 6.80
C ASP A 83 16.39 2.87 5.76
N PRO A 84 15.39 3.67 6.18
CA PRO A 84 14.55 4.44 5.26
C PRO A 84 15.32 5.50 4.50
N ALA A 85 16.43 6.00 5.03
CA ALA A 85 17.28 6.95 4.32
C ALA A 85 17.96 6.29 3.11
N ASN A 86 18.43 5.04 3.27
CA ASN A 86 19.00 4.28 2.16
C ASN A 86 17.93 3.91 1.12
N LEU A 87 16.71 3.58 1.56
CA LEU A 87 15.58 3.36 0.65
C LEU A 87 15.27 4.62 -0.19
N ALA A 88 15.23 5.79 0.45
CA ALA A 88 15.05 7.05 -0.27
C ALA A 88 16.16 7.32 -1.30
N GLN A 89 17.42 7.00 -0.99
CA GLN A 89 18.55 7.15 -1.92
C GLN A 89 18.44 6.25 -3.17
N HIS A 90 17.74 5.11 -3.10
CA HIS A 90 17.56 4.26 -4.28
C HIS A 90 16.80 4.95 -5.41
N MET A 91 15.91 5.89 -5.10
CA MET A 91 15.26 6.73 -6.10
C MET A 91 16.24 7.66 -6.82
N GLU A 92 17.31 8.09 -6.17
CA GLU A 92 18.34 8.93 -6.80
C GLU A 92 19.32 8.09 -7.61
N ALA A 93 19.67 6.90 -7.10
CA ALA A 93 20.63 6.01 -7.73
C ALA A 93 20.10 5.28 -8.98
N ASN A 94 18.81 4.96 -9.03
CA ASN A 94 18.22 4.16 -10.11
C ASN A 94 17.08 4.90 -10.82
N THR A 95 17.37 5.35 -12.05
CA THR A 95 16.42 6.10 -12.88
C THR A 95 15.18 5.31 -13.27
N TYR A 96 15.26 3.99 -13.43
CA TYR A 96 14.10 3.14 -13.73
C TYR A 96 13.18 2.99 -12.53
N HIS A 97 13.77 2.75 -11.36
CA HIS A 97 13.01 2.69 -10.10
C HIS A 97 12.32 4.03 -9.82
N ALA A 98 13.05 5.13 -9.94
CA ALA A 98 12.51 6.47 -9.76
C ALA A 98 11.32 6.77 -10.69
N ARG A 99 11.42 6.38 -11.97
CA ARG A 99 10.33 6.53 -12.93
C ARG A 99 9.13 5.67 -12.55
N ALA A 100 9.34 4.40 -12.21
CA ALA A 100 8.27 3.50 -11.82
C ALA A 100 7.50 4.00 -10.60
N VAL A 101 8.22 4.45 -9.55
CA VAL A 101 7.63 5.04 -8.35
C VAL A 101 6.83 6.29 -8.69
N LYS A 102 7.43 7.24 -9.42
CA LYS A 102 6.77 8.51 -9.77
C LYS A 102 5.53 8.30 -10.64
N THR A 103 5.60 7.43 -11.64
CA THR A 103 4.45 7.09 -12.50
C THR A 103 3.34 6.47 -11.66
N LYS A 104 3.64 5.50 -10.79
CA LYS A 104 2.63 4.89 -9.93
C LYS A 104 2.01 5.91 -8.96
N ALA A 105 2.81 6.77 -8.36
CA ALA A 105 2.30 7.83 -7.48
C ALA A 105 1.37 8.81 -8.22
N GLN A 106 1.74 9.22 -9.43
CA GLN A 106 0.90 10.07 -10.29
C GLN A 106 -0.37 9.37 -10.76
N ASP A 107 -0.30 8.09 -11.11
CA ASP A 107 -1.47 7.32 -11.55
C ASP A 107 -2.48 7.13 -10.40
N VAL A 108 -2.01 7.00 -9.16
CA VAL A 108 -2.85 6.80 -7.98
C VAL A 108 -3.41 8.12 -7.42
N ALA A 109 -2.56 9.13 -7.25
CA ALA A 109 -2.91 10.35 -6.54
C ALA A 109 -3.05 11.58 -7.45
N GLY A 110 -2.59 11.51 -8.70
CA GLY A 110 -2.53 12.65 -9.63
C GLY A 110 -3.73 12.76 -10.57
N GLN A 111 -4.70 11.86 -10.52
CA GLN A 111 -5.91 11.89 -11.37
C GLN A 111 -6.98 12.89 -10.88
N GLY A 112 -6.66 13.67 -9.84
CA GLY A 112 -7.60 14.54 -9.15
C GLY A 112 -8.23 13.86 -7.94
N TRP A 113 -9.08 14.60 -7.25
CA TRP A 113 -9.76 14.18 -6.04
C TRP A 113 -11.21 14.66 -6.06
N GLU A 114 -12.07 13.96 -5.32
CA GLU A 114 -13.46 14.35 -5.12
C GLU A 114 -13.84 14.16 -3.64
N LEU A 115 -14.77 14.97 -3.17
CA LEU A 115 -15.37 14.80 -1.85
C LEU A 115 -16.53 13.83 -1.96
N VAL A 116 -16.38 12.67 -1.34
CA VAL A 116 -17.47 11.71 -1.21
C VAL A 116 -18.20 12.00 0.10
N PRO A 117 -19.50 12.33 0.06
CA PRO A 117 -20.26 12.59 1.27
C PRO A 117 -20.42 11.31 2.09
N THR A 118 -20.30 11.43 3.42
CA THR A 118 -20.51 10.33 4.36
C THR A 118 -21.97 10.19 4.79
N VAL A 119 -22.82 11.14 4.42
CA VAL A 119 -24.24 11.22 4.77
C VAL A 119 -25.10 11.28 3.50
N ASP A 120 -26.33 10.77 3.58
CA ASP A 120 -27.27 10.70 2.43
C ASP A 120 -27.70 12.07 1.90
N LYS A 121 -27.70 13.09 2.77
CA LYS A 121 -28.08 14.48 2.45
C LYS A 121 -26.94 15.41 2.83
N PRO A 122 -25.93 15.56 1.96
CA PRO A 122 -24.83 16.49 2.20
C PRO A 122 -25.32 17.93 2.18
N ASP A 123 -24.72 18.75 3.04
CA ASP A 123 -24.94 20.18 3.05
C ASP A 123 -23.99 20.86 2.05
N GLU A 124 -24.55 21.69 1.17
CA GLU A 124 -23.77 22.39 0.15
C GLU A 124 -22.88 23.48 0.77
N GLU A 125 -23.30 24.10 1.88
CA GLU A 125 -22.48 25.10 2.58
C GLU A 125 -21.21 24.45 3.16
N GLN A 126 -21.33 23.24 3.72
CA GLN A 126 -20.19 22.46 4.21
C GLN A 126 -19.26 22.06 3.07
N ARG A 127 -19.82 21.66 1.92
CA ARG A 127 -19.04 21.32 0.74
C ARG A 127 -18.23 22.52 0.25
N GLU A 128 -18.86 23.69 0.11
CA GLU A 128 -18.17 24.91 -0.31
C GLU A 128 -17.06 25.30 0.67
N ALA A 129 -17.32 25.20 1.98
CA ALA A 129 -16.30 25.46 3.01
C ALA A 129 -15.09 24.51 2.90
N LEU A 130 -15.32 23.24 2.57
CA LEU A 130 -14.23 22.28 2.33
C LEU A 130 -13.42 22.64 1.08
N PHE A 131 -14.07 23.00 -0.03
CA PHE A 131 -13.35 23.45 -1.23
C PHE A 131 -12.53 24.72 -0.96
N GLN A 132 -13.11 25.70 -0.27
CA GLN A 132 -12.37 26.91 0.13
C GLN A 132 -11.15 26.57 1.00
N PHE A 133 -11.29 25.59 1.90
CA PHE A 133 -10.17 25.11 2.69
C PHE A 133 -9.06 24.52 1.81
N PHE A 134 -9.38 23.60 0.89
CA PHE A 134 -8.38 23.01 -0.01
C PHE A 134 -7.72 24.05 -0.93
N ASP A 135 -8.50 25.01 -1.43
CA ASP A 135 -8.01 26.13 -2.26
C ASP A 135 -7.11 27.09 -1.46
N SER A 136 -7.26 27.12 -0.13
CA SER A 136 -6.44 27.97 0.75
C SER A 136 -5.09 27.36 1.16
N LEU A 137 -4.85 26.08 0.84
CA LEU A 137 -3.59 25.42 1.17
C LEU A 137 -2.42 26.06 0.40
N GLU A 138 -1.25 26.13 1.04
CA GLU A 138 -0.02 26.63 0.41
C GLU A 138 0.40 25.76 -0.78
N GLU A 139 0.14 24.46 -0.68
CA GLU A 139 0.40 23.46 -1.72
C GLU A 139 -0.90 22.76 -2.07
N ASP A 140 -1.15 22.59 -3.38
CA ASP A 140 -2.32 21.88 -3.88
C ASP A 140 -2.39 20.47 -3.27
N ILE A 141 -3.57 20.07 -2.80
CA ILE A 141 -3.76 18.80 -2.11
C ILE A 141 -3.34 17.60 -2.98
N SER A 142 -3.49 17.68 -4.31
CA SER A 142 -3.03 16.63 -5.22
C SER A 142 -1.51 16.48 -5.16
N GLN A 143 -0.75 17.58 -5.04
CA GLN A 143 0.71 17.52 -4.87
C GLN A 143 1.09 16.89 -3.53
N VAL A 144 0.40 17.25 -2.45
CA VAL A 144 0.60 16.61 -1.14
C VAL A 144 0.37 15.10 -1.23
N LEU A 145 -0.72 14.67 -1.88
CA LEU A 145 -1.06 13.26 -2.05
C LEU A 145 -0.05 12.53 -2.95
N ILE A 146 0.42 13.16 -4.04
CA ILE A 146 1.47 12.58 -4.90
C ILE A 146 2.78 12.41 -4.13
N GLN A 147 3.17 13.37 -3.29
CA GLN A 147 4.38 13.26 -2.46
C GLN A 147 4.25 12.13 -1.44
N ALA A 148 3.13 12.07 -0.73
CA ALA A 148 2.84 11.01 0.22
C ALA A 148 2.85 9.63 -0.48
N MET A 149 2.23 9.51 -1.65
CA MET A 149 2.23 8.26 -2.40
C MET A 149 3.62 7.90 -2.94
N THR A 150 4.43 8.87 -3.33
CA THR A 150 5.85 8.66 -3.72
C THR A 150 6.66 8.09 -2.56
N ASP A 151 6.47 8.64 -1.36
CA ASP A 151 7.08 8.14 -0.14
C ASP A 151 6.65 6.69 0.15
N ARG A 152 5.35 6.38 0.02
CA ARG A 152 4.84 5.02 0.19
C ARG A 152 5.48 4.01 -0.77
N GLU A 153 5.60 4.37 -2.03
CA GLU A 153 6.16 3.48 -3.06
C GLU A 153 7.68 3.33 -2.98
N SER A 154 8.38 4.30 -2.41
CA SER A 154 9.85 4.25 -2.28
C SER A 154 10.32 3.68 -0.95
N ILE A 155 9.61 3.96 0.15
CA ILE A 155 10.05 3.64 1.52
C ILE A 155 9.16 2.57 2.15
N GLY A 156 7.89 2.51 1.77
CA GLY A 156 6.91 1.53 2.25
C GLY A 156 5.74 2.13 3.05
N TRP A 157 5.82 3.41 3.43
CA TRP A 157 4.72 4.11 4.13
C TRP A 157 4.66 5.58 3.74
N LEU A 158 3.54 6.21 4.07
CA LEU A 158 3.34 7.65 3.93
C LEU A 158 2.94 8.30 5.25
N SER A 159 3.17 9.61 5.31
CA SER A 159 2.84 10.44 6.48
C SER A 159 2.41 11.84 6.05
N ILE A 160 1.19 12.23 6.39
CA ILE A 160 0.64 13.57 6.12
C ILE A 160 0.32 14.23 7.45
N GLU A 161 0.93 15.38 7.73
CA GLU A 161 0.61 16.22 8.89
C GLU A 161 -0.74 16.89 8.72
N LEU A 162 -1.54 16.91 9.79
CA LEU A 162 -2.77 17.67 9.91
C LEU A 162 -2.65 18.58 11.13
N VAL A 163 -2.95 19.87 10.95
CA VAL A 163 -3.02 20.84 12.06
C VAL A 163 -4.45 21.30 12.22
N ARG A 164 -4.97 21.20 13.44
CA ARG A 164 -6.26 21.76 13.81
C ARG A 164 -6.11 23.18 14.31
N LYS A 165 -7.11 24.01 14.02
CA LYS A 165 -7.22 25.35 14.56
C LYS A 165 -7.09 25.31 16.08
N ASP A 166 -6.24 26.19 16.62
CA ASP A 166 -6.01 26.35 18.06
C ASP A 166 -5.59 25.05 18.80
N LYS A 167 -5.15 24.01 18.08
CA LYS A 167 -4.81 22.67 18.63
C LYS A 167 -5.99 22.02 19.38
N ASP A 168 -7.20 22.40 19.00
CA ASP A 168 -8.43 21.80 19.52
C ASP A 168 -8.69 20.45 18.81
N PRO A 169 -8.86 19.33 19.53
CA PRO A 169 -9.25 18.05 18.94
C PRO A 169 -10.51 18.10 18.06
N ASP A 170 -11.45 18.98 18.39
CA ASP A 170 -12.70 19.17 17.63
C ASP A 170 -12.60 20.34 16.63
N GLY A 171 -11.47 21.04 16.62
CA GLY A 171 -11.23 22.17 15.71
C GLY A 171 -11.12 21.73 14.25
N SER A 172 -11.55 22.61 13.34
CA SER A 172 -11.35 22.43 11.91
C SER A 172 -9.87 22.30 11.55
N ILE A 173 -9.56 21.49 10.53
CA ILE A 173 -8.22 21.40 9.98
C ILE A 173 -7.90 22.71 9.25
N VAL A 174 -6.71 23.26 9.47
CA VAL A 174 -6.24 24.52 8.87
C VAL A 174 -4.95 24.34 8.07
N PHE A 175 -4.32 23.18 8.15
CA PHE A 175 -3.07 22.89 7.46
C PHE A 175 -2.93 21.40 7.17
N ILE A 176 -2.46 21.07 5.98
CA ILE A 176 -2.16 19.71 5.52
C ILE A 176 -0.82 19.74 4.78
N ARG A 177 0.09 18.82 5.11
CA ARG A 177 1.37 18.71 4.40
C ARG A 177 1.96 17.31 4.43
N ASN A 178 2.67 16.91 3.39
CA ASN A 178 3.48 15.70 3.45
C ASN A 178 4.65 15.87 4.44
N ILE A 179 4.83 14.89 5.31
CA ILE A 179 6.07 14.72 6.07
C ILE A 179 6.89 13.65 5.35
N PRO A 180 8.16 13.89 4.99
CA PRO A 180 8.99 12.88 4.35
C PRO A 180 9.06 11.59 5.17
N ALA A 181 8.55 10.49 4.60
CA ALA A 181 8.34 9.24 5.32
C ALA A 181 9.62 8.66 5.94
N HIS A 182 10.78 8.86 5.31
CA HIS A 182 12.06 8.38 5.82
C HIS A 182 12.43 8.99 7.18
N THR A 183 11.85 10.14 7.52
CA THR A 183 12.02 10.81 8.82
C THR A 183 11.03 10.35 9.88
N MET A 184 10.01 9.58 9.52
CA MET A 184 8.92 9.22 10.41
C MET A 184 9.02 7.78 10.92
N ARG A 185 8.60 7.55 12.16
CA ARG A 185 8.47 6.21 12.77
C ARG A 185 7.16 6.09 13.52
N ALA A 186 6.53 4.94 13.43
CA ALA A 186 5.36 4.60 14.24
C ALA A 186 5.78 4.14 15.63
N HIS A 187 4.98 4.44 16.64
CA HIS A 187 5.08 3.79 17.94
C HIS A 187 4.24 2.49 17.94
N LYS A 188 4.66 1.49 18.71
CA LYS A 188 4.05 0.15 18.76
C LYS A 188 2.59 0.11 19.23
N ASP A 189 2.09 1.18 19.83
CA ASP A 189 0.69 1.31 20.25
C ASP A 189 -0.25 1.72 19.09
N GLY A 190 0.31 2.06 17.92
CA GLY A 190 -0.44 2.51 16.75
C GLY A 190 -1.12 3.87 16.91
N GLN A 191 -0.89 4.57 18.03
CA GLN A 191 -1.62 5.80 18.37
C GLN A 191 -0.80 7.06 18.16
N LYS A 192 0.53 6.96 18.24
CA LYS A 192 1.44 8.09 18.09
C LYS A 192 2.62 7.77 17.17
N TYR A 193 3.21 8.83 16.65
CA TYR A 193 4.26 8.77 15.64
C TYR A 193 5.32 9.81 15.98
N VAL A 194 6.55 9.59 15.53
CA VAL A 194 7.66 10.50 15.80
C VAL A 194 8.42 10.81 14.53
N GLN A 195 8.67 12.10 14.30
CA GLN A 195 9.64 12.55 13.33
C GLN A 195 11.01 12.63 13.99
N VAL A 196 12.01 12.04 13.35
CA VAL A 196 13.41 12.11 13.75
C VAL A 196 14.21 12.81 12.66
N ARG A 197 14.84 13.94 13.01
CA ARG A 197 15.77 14.68 12.13
C ARG A 197 17.04 15.00 12.90
N GLY A 198 18.07 14.19 12.68
CA GLY A 198 19.29 14.23 13.47
C GLY A 198 18.98 13.96 14.95
N VAL A 199 19.29 14.92 15.82
CA VAL A 199 19.02 14.82 17.27
C VAL A 199 17.62 15.29 17.67
N ARG A 200 16.91 15.97 16.76
CA ARG A 200 15.58 16.54 17.07
C ARG A 200 14.50 15.49 16.87
N LYS A 201 13.55 15.48 17.82
CA LYS A 201 12.36 14.63 17.79
C LYS A 201 11.12 15.48 17.98
N VAL A 202 10.09 15.23 17.19
CA VAL A 202 8.75 15.81 17.35
C VAL A 202 7.74 14.67 17.24
N TRP A 203 6.82 14.62 18.19
CA TRP A 203 5.76 13.63 18.27
C TRP A 203 4.47 14.14 17.66
N PHE A 204 3.72 13.19 17.11
CA PHE A 204 2.44 13.37 16.44
C PHE A 204 1.44 12.39 17.02
N LYS A 205 0.19 12.80 17.11
CA LYS A 205 -0.97 11.95 17.38
C LYS A 205 -1.48 11.36 16.06
N GLY A 206 -2.04 10.16 16.06
CA GLY A 206 -2.71 9.65 14.86
C GLY A 206 -3.98 10.45 14.55
N ALA A 207 -4.22 10.72 13.27
CA ALA A 207 -5.37 11.49 12.81
C ALA A 207 -6.69 10.92 13.32
N GLY A 208 -7.60 11.82 13.75
CA GLY A 208 -8.94 11.45 14.22
C GLY A 208 -9.01 10.87 15.64
N GLN A 209 -7.91 10.80 16.37
CA GLN A 209 -7.93 10.40 17.79
C GLN A 209 -8.35 11.56 18.68
N THR A 210 -9.64 11.68 18.97
CA THR A 210 -10.22 12.78 19.77
C THR A 210 -10.19 12.53 21.28
N THR A 211 -9.91 11.31 21.73
CA THR A 211 -9.97 10.95 23.16
C THR A 211 -8.64 11.13 23.90
N ILE A 212 -7.56 11.38 23.19
CA ILE A 212 -6.21 11.53 23.77
C ILE A 212 -5.52 12.78 23.25
N ASP A 213 -4.56 13.27 24.03
CA ASP A 213 -3.53 14.20 23.59
C ASP A 213 -2.15 13.56 23.69
N VAL A 214 -1.23 14.02 22.85
CA VAL A 214 0.18 13.58 22.86
C VAL A 214 1.03 14.82 23.04
N HIS A 215 1.99 14.78 23.98
CA HIS A 215 2.92 15.88 24.17
C HIS A 215 3.94 15.93 23.02
N LYS A 216 4.07 17.07 22.33
CA LYS A 216 4.86 17.23 21.09
C LYS A 216 6.36 16.89 21.25
N GLU A 217 6.95 17.09 22.42
CA GLU A 217 8.38 16.81 22.66
C GLU A 217 8.65 15.43 23.28
N THR A 218 7.81 14.98 24.22
CA THR A 218 8.08 13.78 25.02
C THR A 218 7.37 12.53 24.49
N GLY A 219 6.28 12.69 23.73
CA GLY A 219 5.45 11.58 23.25
C GLY A 219 4.58 10.94 24.33
N LEU A 220 4.51 11.54 25.52
CA LEU A 220 3.62 11.10 26.59
C LEU A 220 2.16 11.31 26.18
N VAL A 221 1.31 10.35 26.53
CA VAL A 221 -0.11 10.33 26.20
C VAL A 221 -0.90 10.80 27.42
N PHE A 222 -1.86 11.69 27.19
CA PHE A 222 -2.76 12.27 28.18
C PHE A 222 -4.21 12.08 27.71
N LYS A 223 -5.16 12.24 28.61
CA LYS A 223 -6.56 12.34 28.19
C LYS A 223 -6.76 13.66 27.43
N ALA A 224 -7.64 13.67 26.45
CA ALA A 224 -7.97 14.89 25.72
C ALA A 224 -8.35 16.03 26.68
N GLY A 225 -7.71 17.19 26.47
CA GLY A 225 -7.93 18.40 27.27
C GLY A 225 -7.00 18.55 28.48
N GLU A 226 -6.21 17.54 28.84
CA GLU A 226 -5.28 17.62 29.99
C GLU A 226 -3.98 18.36 29.68
N LEU A 227 -3.59 18.44 28.40
CA LEU A 227 -2.43 19.22 27.96
C LEU A 227 -2.84 20.61 27.52
N ASP A 228 -2.00 21.60 27.80
CA ASP A 228 -2.12 22.94 27.23
C ASP A 228 -1.93 22.88 25.71
N ALA A 229 -2.66 23.73 24.99
CA ALA A 229 -2.69 23.74 23.52
C ALA A 229 -1.28 23.85 22.91
N GLU A 230 -0.39 24.62 23.53
CA GLU A 230 0.98 24.81 23.06
C GLU A 230 1.81 23.52 23.09
N ASP A 231 1.54 22.60 24.02
CA ASP A 231 2.28 21.35 24.19
C ASP A 231 1.69 20.18 23.40
N ARG A 232 0.49 20.35 22.85
CA ARG A 232 -0.18 19.33 22.05
C ARG A 232 0.52 19.11 20.69
N ALA A 233 0.75 17.84 20.41
CA ALA A 233 1.20 17.34 19.12
C ALA A 233 0.16 17.60 18.03
N ASN A 234 0.65 17.79 16.80
CA ASN A 234 -0.19 17.75 15.61
C ASN A 234 -0.64 16.32 15.29
N GLU A 235 -1.61 16.21 14.38
CA GLU A 235 -2.07 14.92 13.89
C GLU A 235 -1.24 14.46 12.68
N VAL A 236 -1.15 13.15 12.49
CA VAL A 236 -0.59 12.54 11.29
C VAL A 236 -1.53 11.47 10.74
N LEU A 237 -1.82 11.55 9.45
CA LEU A 237 -2.37 10.46 8.68
C LEU A 237 -1.21 9.55 8.27
N TRP A 238 -1.24 8.32 8.75
CA TRP A 238 -0.21 7.30 8.51
C TRP A 238 -0.80 6.14 7.73
N ASN A 239 -0.05 5.64 6.74
CA ASN A 239 -0.41 4.41 6.05
C ASN A 239 0.86 3.61 5.70
N ASN A 240 0.90 2.35 6.15
CA ASN A 240 1.92 1.34 5.87
C ASN A 240 1.22 0.18 5.15
#